data_AF-A0A3Q2Z728-F1
#
_entry.id   AF-A0A3Q2Z728-F1
#
_cell.length_a   1.000
_cell.length_b   1.000
_cell.length_c   1.000
_cell.angle_alpha   90.00
_cell.angle_beta   90.00
_cell.angle_gamma   90.00
#
_symmetry.space_group_name_H-M   'P 1'
#
loop_
_entity.id
_entity.type
_entity.pdbx_description
1 polymer ?
#
loop_
_entity_poly.entity_id
_entity_poly.type
_entity_poly.pdbx_seq_one_letter_code
_entity_poly.pdbx_strand_id
1 'polypeptide(L)' 'MEQFNIRRLERNQEREKSVANLEYLKNVLLQFIFLRSGSERQALLPVIHTMLQLNPDEKSKLAAIAQGLGIPKICVVS' A
#
# COMPACT_ATOMS: atom_id res chain seq x y z
N MET A 1 3.58 -26.39 -30.18
CA MET A 1 2.29 -26.01 -29.56
C MET A 1 2.37 -25.92 -28.05
N GLU A 2 3.06 -26.85 -27.39
CA GLU A 2 3.20 -26.91 -25.93
C GLU A 2 3.84 -25.66 -25.28
N GLN A 3 4.92 -25.14 -25.86
CA GLN A 3 5.61 -23.93 -25.40
C GLN A 3 4.79 -22.62 -25.50
N PHE A 4 3.70 -22.61 -26.28
CA PHE A 4 2.81 -21.45 -26.38
C PHE A 4 1.79 -21.43 -25.22
N ASN A 5 1.32 -22.62 -24.82
CA ASN A 5 0.39 -22.77 -23.70
C ASN A 5 1.07 -22.41 -22.38
N ILE A 6 2.35 -22.78 -22.19
CA ILE A 6 3.15 -22.41 -21.02
C ILE A 6 3.25 -20.87 -20.91
N ARG A 7 3.67 -20.18 -21.97
CA ARG A 7 3.78 -18.70 -21.97
C ARG A 7 2.45 -17.96 -21.78
N ARG A 8 1.33 -18.54 -22.22
CA ARG A 8 -0.01 -17.99 -21.94
C ARG A 8 -0.40 -18.18 -20.48
N LEU A 9 -0.11 -19.36 -19.91
CA LEU A 9 -0.38 -19.68 -18.53
C LEU A 9 0.42 -18.77 -17.59
N GLU A 10 1.72 -18.57 -17.86
CA GLU A 10 2.60 -17.70 -17.06
C GLU A 10 2.07 -16.26 -17.02
N ARG A 11 1.72 -15.67 -18.17
CA ARG A 11 1.13 -14.31 -18.21
C ARG A 11 -0.24 -14.22 -17.56
N ASN A 12 -1.02 -15.30 -17.55
CA ASN A 12 -2.29 -15.34 -16.83
C ASN A 12 -2.04 -15.36 -15.32
N GLN A 13 -1.09 -16.17 -14.86
CA GLN A 13 -0.69 -16.23 -13.45
C GLN A 13 -0.10 -14.91 -12.96
N GLU A 14 0.71 -14.22 -13.77
CA GLU A 14 1.20 -12.88 -13.43
C GLU A 14 0.07 -11.85 -13.31
N ARG A 15 -0.94 -11.92 -14.18
CA ARG A 15 -2.12 -11.06 -14.10
C ARG A 15 -2.97 -11.38 -12.87
N GLU A 16 -3.22 -12.66 -12.59
CA GLU A 16 -3.95 -13.10 -11.40
C GLU A 16 -3.22 -12.70 -10.11
N LYS A 17 -1.90 -12.86 -10.06
CA LYS A 17 -1.06 -12.40 -8.95
C LYS A 17 -1.12 -10.88 -8.78
N SER A 18 -1.10 -10.14 -9.88
CA SER A 18 -1.24 -8.67 -9.85
C SER A 18 -2.61 -8.24 -9.34
N VAL A 19 -3.68 -8.90 -9.78
CA VAL A 19 -5.05 -8.66 -9.30
C VAL A 19 -5.19 -8.99 -7.82
N ALA A 20 -4.68 -10.13 -7.37
CA ALA A 20 -4.71 -10.53 -5.96
C ALA A 20 -3.94 -9.54 -5.06
N ASN A 21 -2.79 -9.05 -5.52
CA ASN A 21 -2.05 -8.01 -4.81
C ASN A 21 -2.83 -6.69 -4.69
N LEU A 22 -3.55 -6.27 -5.74
CA LEU A 22 -4.38 -5.07 -5.71
C LEU A 22 -5.57 -5.22 -4.77
N GLU A 23 -6.21 -6.38 -4.75
CA GLU A 23 -7.30 -6.65 -3.82
C GLU A 23 -6.81 -6.64 -2.36
N TYR A 24 -5.66 -7.25 -2.10
CA TYR A 24 -5.03 -7.19 -0.79
C TYR A 24 -4.69 -5.76 -0.37
N LEU A 25 -4.06 -4.98 -1.26
CA LEU A 25 -3.74 -3.58 -1.02
C LEU A 25 -5.00 -2.76 -0.72
N LYS A 26 -6.08 -2.94 -1.49
CA LYS A 26 -7.39 -2.32 -1.23
C LYS A 26 -7.86 -2.63 0.20
N ASN A 27 -7.81 -3.89 0.61
CA ASN A 27 -8.26 -4.31 1.95
C ASN A 27 -7.41 -3.66 3.06
N VAL A 28 -6.08 -3.61 2.89
CA VAL A 28 -5.17 -2.96 3.83
C VAL A 28 -5.43 -1.45 3.92
N LEU A 29 -5.64 -0.78 2.78
CA LEU A 29 -5.95 0.64 2.75
C LEU A 29 -7.29 0.95 3.42
N LEU A 30 -8.33 0.14 3.17
CA LEU A 30 -9.62 0.31 3.85
C LEU A 30 -9.47 0.13 5.36
N GLN A 31 -8.76 -0.90 5.83
CA GLN A 31 -8.47 -1.07 7.25
C GLN A 31 -7.74 0.16 7.81
N PHE A 32 -6.72 0.67 7.12
CA PHE A 32 -5.98 1.86 7.54
C PHE A 32 -6.85 3.12 7.62
N ILE A 33 -7.84 3.27 6.75
CA ILE A 33 -8.74 4.43 6.75
C ILE A 33 -9.74 4.35 7.91
N PHE A 34 -10.28 3.16 8.20
CA PHE A 34 -11.32 2.96 9.21
C PHE A 34 -10.78 2.76 10.64
N LEU A 35 -9.53 2.31 10.80
CA LEU A 35 -8.91 2.20 12.12
C LEU A 35 -8.69 3.59 12.73
N ARG A 36 -8.92 3.69 14.05
CA ARG A 36 -8.55 4.88 14.82
C ARG A 36 -7.03 5.02 14.86
N SER A 37 -6.57 6.25 15.05
CA SER A 37 -5.16 6.54 15.31
C SER A 37 -4.65 5.69 16.47
N GLY A 38 -3.48 5.08 16.34
CA GLY A 38 -2.96 4.16 17.33
C GLY A 38 -2.02 3.10 16.78
N SER A 39 -1.67 2.12 17.61
CA SER A 39 -0.73 1.05 17.29
C SER A 39 -1.21 0.17 16.12
N GLU A 40 -2.50 -0.16 16.09
CA GLU A 40 -3.10 -0.98 15.03
C GLU A 40 -2.97 -0.30 13.65
N ARG A 41 -3.26 1.00 13.59
CA ARG A 41 -3.13 1.78 12.35
C ARG A 41 -1.67 1.92 11.92
N GLN A 42 -0.74 2.05 12.88
CA GLN A 42 0.70 2.10 12.61
C GLN A 42 1.25 0.76 12.12
N ALA A 43 0.71 -0.37 12.58
CA ALA A 43 1.12 -1.71 12.15
C ALA A 43 0.87 -1.98 10.66
N LEU A 44 -0.03 -1.23 10.02
CA LEU A 44 -0.29 -1.31 8.58
C LEU A 44 0.73 -0.54 7.73
N LEU A 45 1.49 0.39 8.31
CA LEU A 45 2.44 1.23 7.56
C LEU A 45 3.52 0.44 6.81
N PRO A 46 4.16 -0.61 7.37
CA PRO A 46 5.14 -1.40 6.64
C PRO A 46 4.55 -2.12 5.43
N VAL A 47 3.30 -2.59 5.54
CA VAL A 47 2.58 -3.27 4.45
C VAL A 47 2.28 -2.29 3.32
N ILE A 48 1.72 -1.13 3.65
CA ILE A 48 1.41 -0.07 2.67
C ILE A 48 2.72 0.43 2.02
N HIS A 49 3.78 0.63 2.80
CA HIS A 49 5.09 1.04 2.28
C HIS A 49 5.66 0.03 1.29
N THR A 50 5.60 -1.26 1.60
CA THR A 50 6.13 -2.32 0.73
C THR A 50 5.32 -2.45 -0.56
N MET A 51 3.98 -2.38 -0.45
CA MET A 51 3.08 -2.55 -1.60
C MET A 51 3.08 -1.34 -2.56
N LEU A 52 3.19 -0.12 -2.02
CA LEU A 52 3.19 1.12 -2.81
C LEU A 52 4.59 1.69 -3.09
N GLN A 53 5.63 1.09 -2.50
CA GLN A 53 7.01 1.58 -2.55
C GLN A 53 7.15 3.06 -2.19
N LEU A 54 6.54 3.44 -1.06
CA LEU A 54 6.49 4.83 -0.62
C LEU A 54 7.90 5.40 -0.40
N ASN A 55 8.11 6.65 -0.79
CA ASN A 55 9.32 7.38 -0.44
C ASN A 55 9.29 7.84 1.05
N PRO A 56 10.41 8.34 1.59
CA PRO A 56 10.49 8.75 3.00
C PRO A 56 9.46 9.83 3.40
N ASP A 57 9.15 10.77 2.51
CA ASP A 57 8.21 11.86 2.78
C ASP A 57 6.77 11.33 2.85
N GLU A 58 6.38 10.48 1.91
CA GLU A 58 5.08 9.81 1.89
C GLU A 58 4.88 8.93 3.12
N LYS A 59 5.91 8.15 3.48
CA LYS A 59 5.91 7.32 4.68
C LYS A 59 5.72 8.18 5.93
N SER A 60 6.41 9.32 6.01
CA SER A 60 6.32 10.25 7.14
C SER A 60 4.92 10.88 7.25
N LYS A 61 4.32 11.27 6.13
CA LYS A 61 2.93 11.79 6.10
C LYS A 61 1.92 10.75 6.59
N LEU A 62 2.04 9.50 6.13
CA LEU A 62 1.18 8.39 6.58
C LEU A 62 1.40 8.06 8.06
N ALA A 63 2.64 8.11 8.55
CA ALA A 63 2.95 7.92 9.96
C ALA A 63 2.31 9.00 10.85
N ALA A 64 2.35 10.27 10.44
CA ALA A 64 1.69 11.37 11.14
C ALA A 64 0.17 11.16 11.22
N ILE A 65 -0.46 10.72 10.13
CA ILE A 65 -1.89 10.36 10.10
C ILE A 65 -2.18 9.19 11.04
N ALA A 66 -1.34 8.14 11.02
CA ALA A 66 -1.50 6.96 11.87
C ALA A 66 -1.38 7.27 13.37
N GLN A 67 -0.57 8.28 13.72
CA GLN A 67 -0.41 8.80 15.08
C GLN A 67 -1.49 9.81 15.47
N GLY A 68 -2.32 10.28 14.53
CA GLY A 68 -3.37 11.27 14.79
C GLY A 68 -2.87 12.72 14.80
N LEU A 69 -1.66 12.99 14.32
CA LEU A 69 -1.05 14.34 14.25
C LEU A 69 -1.59 15.19 13.09
N GLY A 70 -2.46 14.63 12.24
CA GLY A 70 -2.98 15.28 11.03
C GLY A 70 -1.97 15.28 9.87
N ILE A 71 -2.41 15.73 8.70
CA ILE A 71 -1.52 15.89 7.55
C ILE A 71 -0.57 17.06 7.86
N PRO A 72 0.76 16.84 7.89
CA PRO A 72 1.70 17.92 8.17
C PRO A 72 1.51 19.02 7.12
N LYS A 73 1.13 20.21 7.58
CA LYS A 73 1.08 21.40 6.73
C LYS A 73 2.50 21.61 6.19
N ILE A 74 2.66 21.53 4.88
CA ILE A 74 3.89 21.97 4.21
C ILE A 74 4.09 23.42 4.64
N CYS A 75 5.07 23.67 5.50
CA CYS A 75 5.51 25.02 5.76
C CYS A 75 6.20 25.48 4.48
N VAL A 76 5.46 26.22 3.64
CA VAL A 76 6.09 27.17 2.73
C VAL A 76 6.83 28.17 3.63
N VAL A 77 8.14 27.97 3.75
CA VAL A 77 9.04 28.94 4.36
C VAL A 77 9.03 30.17 3.45
N SER A 78 8.54 31.28 4.01
CA SER A 78 8.52 32.61 3.42
C SER A 78 9.92 33.12 3.07
#